data_AF-A0A4R7YRV5-F1
#
_entry.id   AF-A0A4R7YRV5-F1
#
_cell.length_a   1.000
_cell.length_b   1.000
_cell.length_c   1.000
_cell.angle_alpha   90.00
_cell.angle_beta   90.00
_cell.angle_gamma   90.00
#
_symmetry.space_group_name_H-M   'P 1'
#
loop_
_entity.id
_entity.type
_entity.pdbx_description
1 polymer ?
#
loop_
_entity_poly.entity_id
_entity_poly.type
_entity_poly.pdbx_seq_one_letter_code
_entity_poly.pdbx_strand_id
1 'polypeptide(L)'
;MSLPQNNTKINSFNKLNIPAKFDSETVSSCPAFSYLEAAKSSIDFKSLISDNISYQKAPNATYQPNDILDFMVDASILGYSRFSHYENLREDAGYLKIKDFNVPSEKVCRDLLKAMPEESVNELRELNKNLLETIAKTQPAKEVILDFDDTVCTVFGNQEGSANGYNPRYKGRPSFKEKVGIISKTDKLLNLTLEEGTHHSNHEFLILY
;
A
#
# COMPACT_ATOMS: atom_id res chain seq x y z
N MET A 1 18.42 26.03 18.67
CA MET A 1 18.53 26.49 17.27
C MET A 1 17.25 26.05 16.58
N SER A 2 16.26 26.94 16.46
CA SER A 2 14.96 26.63 15.86
C SER A 2 15.11 26.60 14.34
N LEU A 3 14.82 25.46 13.73
CA LEU A 3 14.73 25.36 12.27
C LEU A 3 13.61 26.29 11.79
N PRO A 4 13.85 27.17 10.80
CA PRO A 4 12.79 27.92 10.17
C PRO A 4 11.92 26.93 9.37
N GLN A 5 10.72 26.64 9.87
CA GLN A 5 9.69 26.00 9.07
C GLN A 5 9.19 27.00 8.03
N ASN A 6 9.87 27.08 6.88
CA ASN A 6 9.28 27.65 5.67
C ASN A 6 8.26 26.65 5.08
N ASN A 7 7.32 26.20 5.90
CA ASN A 7 6.12 25.55 5.40
C ASN A 7 5.15 26.69 5.08
N THR A 8 5.03 27.01 3.80
CA THR A 8 3.83 27.64 3.27
C THR A 8 2.65 26.95 3.94
N LYS A 9 1.90 27.63 4.80
CA LYS A 9 0.73 27.03 5.46
C LYS A 9 -0.18 26.49 4.36
N ILE A 10 -0.14 25.19 4.13
CA ILE A 10 -1.03 24.57 3.17
C ILE A 10 -2.40 24.56 3.89
N ASN A 11 -3.20 25.59 3.64
CA ASN A 11 -4.62 25.65 4.01
C ASN A 11 -5.45 24.60 3.23
N SER A 12 -4.85 23.51 2.74
CA SER A 12 -5.51 22.45 1.96
C SER A 12 -6.46 21.62 2.81
N PHE A 13 -6.23 21.51 4.11
CA PHE A 13 -7.10 20.71 4.98
C PHE A 13 -8.55 21.24 4.99
N ASN A 14 -8.74 22.56 4.85
CA ASN A 14 -10.06 23.16 4.73
C ASN A 14 -10.82 22.69 3.47
N LYS A 15 -10.11 22.31 2.39
CA LYS A 15 -10.73 21.76 1.17
C LYS A 15 -11.18 20.31 1.36
N LEU A 16 -10.50 19.57 2.24
CA LEU A 16 -10.82 18.18 2.57
C LEU A 16 -11.94 18.08 3.61
N ASN A 17 -12.28 19.18 4.27
CA ASN A 17 -13.38 19.24 5.23
C ASN A 17 -14.72 19.38 4.49
N ILE A 18 -15.37 18.25 4.21
CA ILE A 18 -16.66 18.22 3.54
C ILE A 18 -17.75 18.70 4.53
N PRO A 19 -18.51 19.76 4.21
CA PRO A 19 -19.62 20.19 5.05
C PRO A 19 -20.66 19.07 5.16
N ALA A 20 -20.97 18.63 6.37
CA ALA A 20 -22.01 17.65 6.65
C ALA A 20 -23.19 18.30 7.39
N LYS A 21 -24.40 17.90 7.02
CA LYS A 21 -25.63 18.19 7.78
C LYS A 21 -26.18 16.86 8.30
N PHE A 22 -27.02 16.92 9.33
CA PHE A 22 -27.62 15.73 9.96
C PHE A 22 -28.38 14.85 8.97
N ASP A 23 -28.91 15.43 7.90
CA ASP A 23 -29.70 14.81 6.84
C ASP A 23 -28.90 14.58 5.53
N SER A 24 -27.58 14.80 5.52
CA SER A 24 -26.82 14.72 4.28
C SER A 24 -26.50 13.27 3.90
N GLU A 25 -26.88 12.85 2.70
CA GLU A 25 -26.49 11.56 2.10
C GLU A 25 -25.03 11.55 1.61
N THR A 26 -24.31 12.66 1.76
CA THR A 26 -22.95 12.83 1.24
C THR A 26 -21.86 12.63 2.29
N VAL A 27 -22.20 12.09 3.46
CA VAL A 27 -21.23 11.78 4.51
C VAL A 27 -20.51 10.49 4.15
N SER A 28 -19.18 10.50 4.22
CA SER A 28 -18.38 9.30 4.04
C SER A 28 -18.61 8.32 5.19
N SER A 29 -18.65 7.03 4.87
CA SER A 29 -18.52 5.93 5.82
C SER A 29 -17.12 5.88 6.48
N CYS A 30 -16.14 6.54 5.87
CA CYS A 30 -14.75 6.63 6.32
C CYS A 30 -14.28 8.10 6.47
N PRO A 31 -14.80 8.88 7.43
CA PRO A 31 -14.48 10.30 7.58
C PRO A 31 -12.98 10.57 7.86
N ALA A 32 -12.28 9.58 8.41
CA ALA A 32 -10.84 9.64 8.67
C ALA A 32 -9.99 9.72 7.38
N PHE A 33 -10.56 9.40 6.22
CA PHE A 33 -9.88 9.48 4.93
C PHE A 33 -9.30 10.89 4.64
N SER A 34 -9.96 11.94 5.11
CA SER A 34 -9.47 13.33 4.98
C SER A 34 -8.06 13.52 5.56
N TYR A 35 -7.72 12.86 6.68
CA TYR A 35 -6.37 12.89 7.25
C TYR A 35 -5.37 12.11 6.41
N LEU A 36 -5.78 10.97 5.86
CA LEU A 36 -4.95 10.16 4.97
C LEU A 36 -4.60 10.95 3.70
N GLU A 37 -5.60 11.56 3.06
CA GLU A 37 -5.38 12.36 1.85
C GLU A 37 -4.47 13.57 2.12
N ALA A 38 -4.63 14.23 3.27
CA ALA A 38 -3.76 15.32 3.70
C ALA A 38 -2.30 14.84 3.90
N ALA A 39 -2.11 13.67 4.53
CA ALA A 39 -0.80 13.08 4.73
C ALA A 39 -0.14 12.73 3.38
N LYS A 40 -0.88 12.07 2.47
CA LYS A 40 -0.41 11.74 1.12
C LYS A 40 -0.03 12.97 0.31
N SER A 41 -0.84 14.04 0.40
CA SER A 41 -0.54 15.32 -0.25
C SER A 41 0.74 15.96 0.29
N SER A 42 1.03 15.81 1.59
CA SER A 42 2.22 16.39 2.22
C SER A 42 3.55 15.76 1.77
N ILE A 43 3.49 14.52 1.27
CA ILE A 43 4.64 13.76 0.78
C ILE A 43 4.61 13.58 -0.74
N ASP A 44 3.69 14.25 -1.43
CA ASP A 44 3.42 14.11 -2.86
C ASP A 44 3.35 12.64 -3.33
N PHE A 45 2.51 11.86 -2.66
CA PHE A 45 2.42 10.42 -2.87
C PHE A 45 2.09 10.02 -4.32
N LYS A 46 1.34 10.86 -5.04
CA LYS A 46 0.99 10.61 -6.45
C LYS A 46 2.22 10.64 -7.35
N SER A 47 3.11 11.61 -7.15
CA SER A 47 4.40 11.68 -7.83
C SER A 47 5.30 10.50 -7.43
N LEU A 48 5.29 10.12 -6.15
CA LEU A 48 6.05 8.97 -5.67
C LEU A 48 5.65 7.66 -6.39
N ILE A 49 4.36 7.45 -6.66
CA ILE A 49 3.92 6.31 -7.45
C ILE A 49 4.39 6.45 -8.90
N SER A 50 4.19 7.61 -9.53
CA SER A 50 4.54 7.81 -10.95
C SER A 50 6.02 7.69 -11.23
N ASP A 51 6.86 8.10 -10.30
CA ASP A 51 8.32 8.10 -10.45
C ASP A 51 8.91 6.70 -10.28
N ASN A 52 8.20 5.82 -9.58
CA ASN A 52 8.65 4.46 -9.29
C ASN A 52 8.04 3.39 -10.18
N ILE A 53 6.80 3.56 -10.66
CA ILE A 53 6.07 2.55 -11.44
C ILE A 53 6.20 2.83 -12.93
N SER A 54 6.95 1.99 -13.65
CA SER A 54 7.17 2.19 -15.10
C SER A 54 6.04 1.65 -15.96
N TYR A 55 5.21 0.73 -15.45
CA TYR A 55 4.09 0.18 -16.20
C TYR A 55 3.07 1.27 -16.56
N GLN A 56 2.82 1.46 -17.86
CA GLN A 56 1.88 2.44 -18.38
C GLN A 56 0.78 1.76 -19.20
N LYS A 57 -0.43 2.30 -19.11
CA LYS A 57 -1.54 1.95 -20.01
C LYS A 57 -1.57 2.92 -21.18
N ALA A 58 -2.46 2.67 -22.14
CA ALA A 58 -2.70 3.61 -23.23
C ALA A 58 -3.04 5.01 -22.66
N PRO A 59 -2.55 6.11 -23.27
CA PRO A 59 -2.78 7.47 -22.74
C PRO A 59 -4.27 7.85 -22.60
N ASN A 60 -5.14 7.24 -23.39
CA ASN A 60 -6.59 7.45 -23.36
C ASN A 60 -7.33 6.48 -22.42
N ALA A 61 -6.63 5.67 -21.64
CA ALA A 61 -7.26 4.78 -20.67
C ALA A 61 -7.96 5.60 -19.56
N THR A 62 -9.19 5.22 -19.23
CA THR A 62 -10.00 5.87 -18.18
C THR A 62 -9.36 5.75 -16.79
N TYR A 63 -8.65 4.65 -16.55
CA TYR A 63 -8.00 4.35 -15.27
C TYR A 63 -6.52 4.13 -15.51
N GLN A 64 -5.71 5.08 -15.05
CA GLN A 64 -4.25 5.02 -15.13
C GLN A 64 -3.67 4.20 -13.96
N PRO A 65 -2.52 3.52 -14.14
CA PRO A 65 -1.92 2.70 -13.09
C PRO A 65 -1.73 3.44 -11.77
N ASN A 66 -1.28 4.69 -11.80
CA ASN A 66 -1.03 5.49 -10.59
C ASN A 66 -2.30 5.70 -9.77
N ASP A 67 -3.41 6.07 -10.42
CA ASP A 67 -4.70 6.29 -9.76
C ASP A 67 -5.28 4.99 -9.19
N ILE A 68 -5.07 3.86 -9.89
CA ILE A 68 -5.52 2.55 -9.41
C ILE A 68 -4.71 2.13 -8.17
N LEU A 69 -3.39 2.30 -8.19
CA LEU A 69 -2.53 1.99 -7.04
C LEU A 69 -2.85 2.90 -5.84
N ASP A 70 -3.08 4.19 -6.07
CA ASP A 70 -3.50 5.13 -5.04
C ASP A 70 -4.81 4.69 -4.37
N PHE A 71 -5.80 4.28 -5.15
CA PHE A 71 -7.05 3.73 -4.63
C PHE A 71 -6.85 2.43 -3.83
N MET A 72 -5.99 1.52 -4.30
CA MET A 72 -5.72 0.26 -3.60
C MET A 72 -5.06 0.49 -2.24
N VAL A 73 -4.15 1.47 -2.16
CA VAL A 73 -3.52 1.90 -0.91
C VAL A 73 -4.57 2.46 0.06
N ASP A 74 -5.45 3.33 -0.42
CA ASP A 74 -6.52 3.90 0.40
C ASP A 74 -7.48 2.85 0.91
N ALA A 75 -7.94 1.97 0.05
CA ALA A 75 -8.82 0.88 0.43
C ALA A 75 -8.17 0.00 1.51
N SER A 76 -6.88 -0.30 1.37
CA SER A 76 -6.14 -1.11 2.35
C SER A 76 -6.01 -0.42 3.71
N ILE A 77 -5.64 0.87 3.73
CA ILE A 77 -5.49 1.66 4.97
C ILE A 77 -6.83 1.87 5.67
N LEU A 78 -7.90 2.08 4.91
CA LEU A 78 -9.26 2.25 5.43
C LEU A 78 -9.92 0.93 5.89
N GLY A 79 -9.22 -0.21 5.75
CA GLY A 79 -9.67 -1.50 6.25
C GLY A 79 -10.50 -2.33 5.26
N TYR A 80 -10.60 -1.92 4.00
CA TYR A 80 -11.21 -2.70 2.92
C TYR A 80 -10.24 -3.79 2.43
N SER A 81 -9.90 -4.74 3.31
CA SER A 81 -8.84 -5.75 3.09
C SER A 81 -9.12 -6.81 2.03
N ARG A 82 -10.32 -6.84 1.44
CA ARG A 82 -10.68 -7.76 0.36
C ARG A 82 -11.08 -6.96 -0.86
N PHE A 83 -10.70 -7.47 -2.03
CA PHE A 83 -11.13 -6.93 -3.33
C PHE A 83 -12.64 -6.66 -3.38
N SER A 84 -13.48 -7.59 -2.93
CA SER A 84 -14.94 -7.41 -2.92
C SER A 84 -15.41 -6.22 -2.08
N HIS A 85 -14.62 -5.77 -1.10
CA HIS A 85 -14.94 -4.61 -0.29
C HIS A 85 -14.58 -3.29 -0.99
N TYR A 86 -13.77 -3.31 -2.06
CA TYR A 86 -13.42 -2.09 -2.80
C TYR A 86 -14.64 -1.42 -3.44
N GLU A 87 -15.65 -2.18 -3.84
CA GLU A 87 -16.90 -1.61 -4.37
C GLU A 87 -17.60 -0.72 -3.33
N ASN A 88 -17.52 -1.06 -2.04
CA ASN A 88 -18.10 -0.22 -0.98
C ASN A 88 -17.41 1.16 -0.91
N LEU A 89 -16.08 1.21 -1.04
CA LEU A 89 -15.35 2.48 -1.04
C LEU A 89 -15.58 3.25 -2.35
N ARG A 90 -15.72 2.54 -3.46
CA ARG A 90 -16.00 3.13 -4.78
C ARG A 90 -17.34 3.86 -4.82
N GLU A 91 -18.33 3.39 -4.08
CA GLU A 91 -19.64 4.02 -3.97
C GLU A 91 -19.72 5.09 -2.87
N ASP A 92 -18.65 5.29 -2.07
CA ASP A 92 -18.64 6.24 -0.97
C ASP A 92 -18.65 7.70 -1.47
N ALA A 93 -19.76 8.38 -1.24
CA ALA A 93 -19.98 9.75 -1.73
C ALA A 93 -18.97 10.77 -1.20
N GLY A 94 -18.44 10.58 0.02
CA GLY A 94 -17.45 11.49 0.59
C GLY A 94 -16.05 11.25 0.02
N TYR A 95 -15.67 9.98 -0.16
CA TYR A 95 -14.44 9.59 -0.83
C TYR A 95 -14.39 10.12 -2.27
N LEU A 96 -15.48 9.93 -3.03
CA LEU A 96 -15.64 10.42 -4.39
C LEU A 96 -15.52 11.95 -4.52
N LYS A 97 -15.92 12.70 -3.48
CA LYS A 97 -15.76 14.17 -3.46
C LYS A 97 -14.33 14.63 -3.22
N ILE A 98 -13.52 13.82 -2.54
CA ILE A 98 -12.13 14.16 -2.21
C ILE A 98 -11.20 13.77 -3.36
N LYS A 99 -11.46 12.63 -4.01
CA LYS A 99 -10.61 12.13 -5.09
C LYS A 99 -10.71 12.96 -6.37
N ASP A 100 -9.56 13.13 -7.02
CA ASP A 100 -9.40 13.89 -8.27
C ASP A 100 -9.45 13.01 -9.52
N PHE A 101 -9.68 11.70 -9.37
CA PHE A 101 -9.73 10.71 -10.46
C PHE A 101 -10.97 9.82 -10.38
N ASN A 102 -11.27 9.14 -11.50
CA ASN A 102 -12.35 8.15 -11.55
C ASN A 102 -11.96 6.92 -10.72
N VAL A 103 -12.72 6.65 -9.66
CA VAL A 103 -12.43 5.52 -8.75
C VAL A 103 -12.66 4.17 -9.47
N PRO A 104 -11.64 3.28 -9.53
CA PRO A 104 -11.73 2.04 -10.27
C PRO A 104 -12.64 1.00 -9.57
N SER A 105 -13.18 0.08 -10.37
CA SER A 105 -13.83 -1.14 -9.84
C SER A 105 -12.81 -2.14 -9.30
N GLU A 106 -13.27 -3.06 -8.46
CA GLU A 106 -12.53 -4.24 -7.99
C GLU A 106 -11.86 -4.99 -9.15
N LYS A 107 -12.61 -5.18 -10.25
CA LYS A 107 -12.12 -5.83 -11.46
C LYS A 107 -10.94 -5.08 -12.08
N VAL A 108 -11.02 -3.74 -12.16
CA VAL A 108 -9.94 -2.92 -12.72
C VAL A 108 -8.66 -3.03 -11.88
N CYS A 109 -8.78 -3.08 -10.56
CA CYS A 109 -7.64 -3.30 -9.67
C CYS A 109 -7.00 -4.67 -9.91
N ARG A 110 -7.80 -5.74 -10.00
CA ARG A 110 -7.31 -7.09 -10.32
C ARG A 110 -6.65 -7.18 -11.69
N ASP A 111 -7.23 -6.55 -12.69
CA ASP A 111 -6.71 -6.55 -14.05
C ASP A 111 -5.37 -5.82 -14.12
N LEU A 112 -5.19 -4.73 -13.36
CA LEU A 112 -3.90 -4.07 -13.25
C LEU A 112 -2.83 -5.02 -12.70
N LEU A 113 -3.09 -5.64 -11.54
CA LEU A 113 -2.13 -6.57 -10.92
C LEU A 113 -1.74 -7.74 -11.83
N LYS A 114 -2.67 -8.22 -12.66
CA LYS A 114 -2.40 -9.27 -13.64
C LYS A 114 -1.58 -8.79 -14.85
N ALA A 115 -1.70 -7.51 -15.19
CA ALA A 115 -1.05 -6.93 -16.37
C ALA A 115 0.33 -6.34 -16.06
N MET A 116 0.60 -6.02 -14.80
CA MET A 116 1.92 -5.57 -14.35
C MET A 116 2.95 -6.70 -14.52
N PRO A 117 4.13 -6.40 -15.10
CA PRO A 117 5.18 -7.39 -15.29
C PRO A 117 5.86 -7.74 -13.96
N GLU A 118 6.65 -8.81 -13.96
CA GLU A 118 7.34 -9.31 -12.75
C GLU A 118 8.30 -8.26 -12.15
N GLU A 119 8.92 -7.44 -13.01
CA GLU A 119 9.80 -6.34 -12.61
C GLU A 119 9.08 -5.32 -11.73
N SER A 120 7.76 -5.16 -11.86
CA SER A 120 7.01 -4.23 -11.03
C SER A 120 6.96 -4.61 -9.54
N VAL A 121 7.30 -5.87 -9.19
CA VAL A 121 7.51 -6.24 -7.79
C VAL A 121 8.69 -5.46 -7.20
N ASN A 122 9.78 -5.32 -7.97
CA ASN A 122 10.95 -4.55 -7.54
C ASN A 122 10.65 -3.04 -7.53
N GLU A 123 9.85 -2.55 -8.47
CA GLU A 123 9.40 -1.16 -8.48
C GLU A 123 8.57 -0.81 -7.24
N LEU A 124 7.67 -1.70 -6.81
CA LEU A 124 6.88 -1.53 -5.57
C LEU A 124 7.78 -1.54 -4.32
N ARG A 125 8.84 -2.36 -4.31
CA ARG A 125 9.84 -2.34 -3.22
C ARG A 125 10.59 -1.01 -3.19
N GLU A 126 11.01 -0.51 -4.35
CA GLU A 126 11.70 0.78 -4.44
C GLU A 126 10.79 1.95 -4.06
N LEU A 127 9.49 1.88 -4.42
CA LEU A 127 8.49 2.86 -3.98
C LEU A 127 8.40 2.88 -2.45
N ASN A 128 8.31 1.72 -1.80
CA ASN A 128 8.29 1.62 -0.34
C ASN A 128 9.58 2.19 0.29
N LYS A 129 10.74 1.92 -0.30
CA LYS A 129 12.01 2.47 0.15
C LYS A 129 12.06 4.00 0.04
N ASN A 130 11.63 4.56 -1.10
CA ASN A 130 11.55 6.00 -1.31
C ASN A 130 10.55 6.68 -0.37
N LEU A 131 9.44 6.00 -0.07
CA LEU A 131 8.48 6.44 0.95
C LEU A 131 9.14 6.52 2.34
N LEU A 132 9.83 5.46 2.74
CA LEU A 132 10.54 5.41 4.03
C LEU A 132 11.62 6.48 4.12
N GLU A 133 12.38 6.70 3.05
CA GLU A 133 13.41 7.73 2.97
C GLU A 133 12.80 9.13 3.12
N THR A 134 11.68 9.39 2.44
CA THR A 134 10.94 10.65 2.53
C THR A 134 10.50 10.91 3.97
N ILE A 135 9.96 9.90 4.66
CA ILE A 135 9.58 10.01 6.07
C ILE A 135 10.82 10.19 6.95
N ALA A 136 11.91 9.46 6.70
CA ALA A 136 13.14 9.53 7.49
C ALA A 136 13.78 10.93 7.44
N LYS A 137 13.76 11.60 6.28
CA LYS A 137 14.25 12.99 6.12
C LYS A 137 13.52 14.01 7.01
N THR A 138 12.32 13.70 7.48
CA THR A 138 11.56 14.56 8.41
C THR A 138 11.98 14.40 9.87
N GLN A 139 12.85 13.44 10.18
CA GLN A 139 13.25 13.07 11.55
C GLN A 139 14.78 13.16 11.70
N PRO A 140 15.29 13.44 12.91
CA PRO A 140 16.72 13.32 13.16
C PRO A 140 17.17 11.86 13.01
N ALA A 141 18.44 11.68 12.63
CA ALA A 141 19.07 10.36 12.62
C ALA A 141 18.98 9.73 14.01
N LYS A 142 18.61 8.44 14.04
CA LYS A 142 18.41 7.67 15.26
C LYS A 142 18.82 6.23 15.05
N GLU A 143 19.22 5.59 16.13
CA GLU A 143 19.38 4.15 16.16
C GLU A 143 18.02 3.47 15.96
N VAL A 144 18.01 2.41 15.15
CA VAL A 144 16.84 1.59 14.88
C VAL A 144 17.17 0.14 15.16
N ILE A 145 16.17 -0.60 15.62
CA ILE A 145 16.24 -2.06 15.74
C ILE A 145 15.45 -2.61 14.57
N LEU A 146 16.02 -3.61 13.91
CA LEU A 146 15.39 -4.28 12.78
C LEU A 146 14.92 -5.66 13.25
N ASP A 147 13.63 -5.91 13.10
CA ASP A 147 13.02 -7.20 13.44
C ASP A 147 12.77 -7.95 12.13
N PHE A 148 13.26 -9.19 12.06
CA PHE A 148 13.05 -10.09 10.94
C PHE A 148 12.36 -11.34 11.43
N ASP A 149 11.28 -11.69 10.75
CA ASP A 149 10.53 -12.90 11.04
C ASP A 149 10.00 -13.50 9.75
N ASP A 150 9.60 -14.76 9.82
CA ASP A 150 8.90 -15.42 8.75
C ASP A 150 7.57 -16.00 9.21
N THR A 151 6.63 -16.10 8.27
CA THR A 151 5.35 -16.75 8.53
C THR A 151 4.96 -17.68 7.40
N VAL A 152 4.27 -18.75 7.75
CA VAL A 152 3.82 -19.77 6.79
C VAL A 152 2.40 -19.45 6.36
N CYS A 153 2.25 -19.03 5.11
CA CYS A 153 0.96 -18.70 4.52
C CYS A 153 0.38 -19.91 3.81
N THR A 154 -0.65 -20.51 4.43
CA THR A 154 -1.28 -21.71 3.89
C THR A 154 -2.11 -21.37 2.67
N VAL A 155 -1.97 -22.19 1.64
CA VAL A 155 -2.67 -22.02 0.37
C VAL A 155 -3.77 -23.07 0.27
N PHE A 156 -4.97 -22.60 -0.09
CA PHE A 156 -6.11 -23.46 -0.39
C PHE A 156 -6.33 -23.45 -1.90
N GLY A 157 -5.64 -24.36 -2.59
CA GLY A 157 -5.64 -24.44 -4.05
C GLY A 157 -4.27 -24.82 -4.61
N ASN A 158 -4.07 -24.57 -5.89
CA ASN A 158 -2.84 -24.82 -6.63
C ASN A 158 -2.29 -23.50 -7.18
N GLN A 159 -1.83 -22.62 -6.29
CA GLN A 159 -1.24 -21.33 -6.65
C GLN A 159 0.21 -21.54 -7.05
N GLU A 160 0.65 -20.82 -8.08
CA GLU A 160 2.03 -20.82 -8.56
C GLU A 160 3.01 -20.46 -7.43
N GLY A 161 4.15 -21.14 -7.37
CA GLY A 161 5.18 -20.97 -6.32
C GLY A 161 4.80 -21.52 -4.94
N SER A 162 3.60 -22.10 -4.76
CA SER A 162 3.25 -22.76 -3.50
C SER A 162 3.81 -24.18 -3.45
N ALA A 163 4.33 -24.59 -2.29
CA ALA A 163 4.93 -25.90 -2.12
C ALA A 163 4.57 -26.52 -0.76
N ASN A 164 4.59 -27.85 -0.69
CA ASN A 164 4.31 -28.59 0.55
C ASN A 164 5.51 -28.55 1.49
N GLY A 165 5.61 -27.48 2.27
CA GLY A 165 6.63 -27.30 3.30
C GLY A 165 6.17 -27.65 4.71
N TYR A 166 7.00 -27.29 5.69
CA TYR A 166 6.64 -27.42 7.10
C TYR A 166 5.57 -26.37 7.46
N ASN A 167 4.41 -26.85 7.90
CA ASN A 167 3.32 -26.01 8.39
C ASN A 167 2.73 -26.63 9.67
N PRO A 168 2.94 -26.02 10.85
CA PRO A 168 2.50 -26.61 12.12
C PRO A 168 0.97 -26.67 12.24
N ARG A 169 0.26 -25.74 11.61
CA ARG A 169 -1.20 -25.60 11.70
C ARG A 169 -1.93 -26.45 10.65
N TYR A 170 -1.45 -26.46 9.41
CA TYR A 170 -2.07 -27.17 8.29
C TYR A 170 -1.07 -28.11 7.61
N LYS A 171 -0.81 -29.25 8.26
CA LYS A 171 0.18 -30.24 7.81
C LYS A 171 -0.15 -30.80 6.43
N GLY A 172 0.86 -30.89 5.55
CA GLY A 172 0.76 -31.47 4.21
C GLY A 172 -0.04 -30.63 3.20
N ARG A 173 -0.32 -29.36 3.52
CA ARG A 173 -0.93 -28.41 2.60
C ARG A 173 0.15 -27.56 1.91
N PRO A 174 -0.07 -27.14 0.65
CA PRO A 174 0.80 -26.18 0.02
C PRO A 174 0.81 -24.88 0.81
N SER A 175 1.95 -24.23 0.88
CA SER A 175 2.11 -22.94 1.52
C SER A 175 3.16 -22.10 0.81
N PHE A 176 3.09 -20.80 1.08
CA PHE A 176 4.22 -19.89 0.89
C PHE A 176 4.91 -19.67 2.22
N LYS A 177 6.13 -19.13 2.13
CA LYS A 177 6.85 -18.59 3.26
C LYS A 177 7.06 -17.10 3.05
N GLU A 178 6.33 -16.30 3.82
CA GLU A 178 6.47 -14.83 3.81
C GLU A 178 7.59 -14.44 4.76
N LYS A 179 8.57 -13.70 4.25
CA LYS A 179 9.66 -13.14 5.06
C LYS A 179 9.50 -11.65 5.14
N VAL A 180 9.49 -11.13 6.36
CA VAL A 180 9.24 -9.72 6.66
C VAL A 180 10.43 -9.15 7.41
N GLY A 181 10.88 -7.97 6.97
CA GLY A 181 11.74 -7.09 7.76
C GLY A 181 10.99 -5.81 8.14
N ILE A 182 10.98 -5.46 9.42
CA ILE A 182 10.35 -4.23 9.93
C ILE A 182 11.31 -3.43 10.82
N ILE A 183 11.10 -2.11 10.89
CA ILE A 183 11.72 -1.27 11.91
C ILE A 183 10.91 -1.39 13.20
N SER A 184 11.53 -1.98 14.22
CA SER A 184 10.95 -2.18 15.54
C SER A 184 10.39 -0.88 16.13
N LYS A 185 9.32 -0.99 16.93
CA LYS A 185 8.56 0.12 17.57
C LYS A 185 7.75 1.00 16.61
N THR A 186 8.04 1.00 15.31
CA THR A 186 7.30 1.81 14.34
C THR A 186 6.56 0.99 13.30
N ASP A 187 6.79 -0.33 13.29
CA ASP A 187 6.17 -1.30 12.39
C ASP A 187 6.24 -0.89 10.91
N LYS A 188 7.30 -0.16 10.55
CA LYS A 188 7.56 0.25 9.18
C LYS A 188 8.15 -0.93 8.42
N LEU A 189 7.46 -1.39 7.38
CA LEU A 189 7.91 -2.45 6.49
C LEU A 189 9.15 -2.00 5.72
N LEU A 190 10.29 -2.65 5.94
CA LEU A 190 11.49 -2.45 5.14
C LEU A 190 11.41 -3.21 3.82
N ASN A 191 11.14 -4.51 3.90
CA ASN A 191 11.03 -5.38 2.75
C ASN A 191 10.15 -6.60 3.06
N LEU A 192 9.59 -7.18 2.01
CA LEU A 192 8.77 -8.40 2.03
C LEU A 192 9.19 -9.28 0.85
N THR A 193 9.43 -10.55 1.12
CA THR A 193 9.53 -11.58 0.08
C THR A 193 8.52 -12.70 0.31
N LEU A 194 8.06 -13.30 -0.78
CA LEU A 194 7.15 -14.42 -0.79
C LEU A 194 7.89 -15.59 -1.43
N GLU A 195 8.23 -16.59 -0.63
CA GLU A 195 9.01 -17.74 -1.04
C GLU A 195 8.15 -19.00 -1.11
N GLU A 196 8.66 -20.05 -1.77
CA GLU A 196 8.03 -21.36 -1.66
C GLU A 196 8.01 -21.86 -0.21
N GLY A 197 6.94 -22.56 0.18
CA GLY A 197 6.77 -23.05 1.56
C GLY A 197 7.83 -24.04 2.03
N THR A 198 8.56 -24.68 1.12
CA THR A 198 9.68 -25.60 1.40
C THR A 198 10.93 -24.89 1.90
N HIS A 199 11.06 -23.59 1.62
CA HIS A 199 12.22 -22.82 2.06
C HIS A 199 12.25 -22.69 3.59
N HIS A 200 13.44 -22.84 4.16
CA HIS A 200 13.68 -22.58 5.58
C HIS A 200 13.95 -21.09 5.79
N SER A 201 13.92 -20.64 7.05
CA SER A 201 14.03 -19.22 7.43
C SER A 201 15.27 -18.53 6.87
N ASN A 202 16.40 -19.24 6.87
CA ASN A 202 17.70 -18.68 6.44
C ASN A 202 17.91 -18.68 4.92
N HIS A 203 17.02 -19.29 4.14
CA HIS A 203 17.15 -19.32 2.68
C HIS A 203 17.21 -17.88 2.16
N GLU A 204 18.26 -17.49 1.44
CA GLU A 204 18.43 -16.15 0.86
C GLU A 204 18.23 -14.97 1.83
N PHE A 205 18.39 -15.19 3.15
CA PHE A 205 18.07 -14.20 4.17
C PHE A 205 18.89 -12.90 4.03
N LEU A 206 20.16 -13.01 3.60
CA LEU A 206 21.04 -11.85 3.40
C LEU A 206 20.77 -11.09 2.09
N ILE A 207 19.96 -11.64 1.19
CA ILE A 207 19.57 -11.00 -0.08
C ILE A 207 18.35 -10.09 0.13
N LEU A 208 17.70 -10.17 1.29
CA LEU A 208 16.52 -9.38 1.66
C LEU A 208 16.82 -7.89 1.91
N TYR A 209 18.10 -7.50 1.93
CA TYR A 209 18.61 -6.16 2.27
C TYR A 209 19.00 -5.34 1.03
#